data_AF-A0A9D2S537-F1
#
_entry.id   AF-A0A9D2S537-F1
#
_cell.length_a   1.000
_cell.length_b   1.000
_cell.length_c   1.000
_cell.angle_alpha   90.00
_cell.angle_beta   90.00
_cell.angle_gamma   90.00
#
_symmetry.space_group_name_H-M   'P 1'
#
loop_
_entity.id
_entity.type
_entity.pdbx_description
1 polymer ?
#
loop_
_entity_poly.entity_id
_entity_poly.type
_entity_poly.pdbx_seq_one_letter_code
_entity_poly.pdbx_strand_id
1 'polypeptide(L)'
;MMVPLAADETVKLAHEMGHCATGSFYNRWAACDVRQKHENRANRWAYRRLIPPEALEEAFRQGLREPWELAEHFNVTEPFLRGALEYYRQAAEP
;
A
#
# COMPACT_ATOMS: atom_id res chain seq x y z
N MET A 1 -17.93 11.04 12.32
CA MET A 1 -16.51 11.41 12.29
C MET A 1 -15.70 10.13 12.22
N MET A 2 -14.91 9.95 11.17
CA MET A 2 -13.91 8.89 11.10
C MET A 2 -12.69 9.43 11.86
N VAL A 3 -12.43 8.89 13.04
CA VAL A 3 -11.22 9.24 13.79
C VAL A 3 -10.03 8.80 12.94
N PRO A 4 -9.05 9.67 12.63
CA PRO A 4 -7.86 9.23 11.92
C PRO A 4 -7.14 8.20 12.80
N LEU A 5 -7.11 6.95 12.32
CA LEU A 5 -6.27 5.90 12.87
C LEU A 5 -4.80 6.31 12.68
N ALA A 6 -3.92 5.89 13.58
CA ALA A 6 -2.49 6.11 13.38
C ALA A 6 -2.07 5.50 12.03
N ALA A 7 -1.11 6.11 11.34
CA ALA A 7 -0.68 5.67 10.01
C ALA A 7 -0.36 4.15 9.95
N ASP A 8 0.21 3.60 11.03
CA ASP A 8 0.48 2.16 11.18
C ASP A 8 -0.80 1.29 11.20
N GLU A 9 -1.84 1.73 11.88
CA GLU A 9 -3.14 1.04 11.91
C GLU A 9 -3.83 1.12 10.55
N THR A 10 -3.72 2.27 9.87
CA THR A 10 -4.29 2.49 8.54
C THR A 10 -3.69 1.52 7.51
N VAL A 11 -2.36 1.39 7.46
CA VAL A 11 -1.70 0.50 6.50
C VAL A 11 -1.98 -0.97 6.79
N LYS A 12 -2.03 -1.37 8.08
CA LYS A 12 -2.36 -2.74 8.49
C LYS A 12 -3.79 -3.10 8.11
N LEU A 13 -4.75 -2.21 8.41
CA LEU A 13 -6.15 -2.45 8.07
C LEU A 13 -6.35 -2.58 6.55
N ALA A 14 -5.70 -1.73 5.76
CA ALA A 14 -5.77 -1.83 4.30
C ALA A 14 -5.16 -3.14 3.78
N HIS A 15 -4.07 -3.62 4.38
CA HIS A 15 -3.48 -4.92 4.03
C HIS A 15 -4.44 -6.08 4.31
N GLU A 16 -5.06 -6.12 5.50
CA GLU A 16 -6.06 -7.14 5.86
C GLU A 16 -7.30 -7.09 4.95
N MET A 17 -7.76 -5.88 4.61
CA MET A 17 -8.82 -5.71 3.61
C MET A 17 -8.41 -6.22 2.23
N GLY A 18 -7.13 -6.11 1.87
CA GLY A 18 -6.56 -6.68 0.64
C GLY A 18 -6.65 -8.20 0.59
N HIS A 19 -6.42 -8.89 1.72
CA HIS A 19 -6.66 -10.33 1.81
C HIS A 19 -8.12 -10.68 1.56
N CYS A 20 -9.05 -9.97 2.23
CA CYS A 20 -10.49 -10.14 2.05
C CYS A 20 -10.92 -9.91 0.60
N ALA A 21 -10.51 -8.79 0.00
CA ALA A 21 -10.94 -8.38 -1.32
C ALA A 21 -10.40 -9.27 -2.45
N THR A 22 -9.21 -9.84 -2.28
CA THR A 22 -8.55 -10.65 -3.32
C THR A 22 -8.70 -12.16 -3.12
N GLY A 23 -9.38 -12.59 -2.05
CA GLY A 23 -9.52 -13.99 -1.66
C GLY A 23 -8.17 -14.64 -1.29
N SER A 24 -7.21 -13.84 -0.84
CA SER A 24 -5.81 -14.26 -0.68
C SER A 24 -5.51 -14.81 0.72
N PHE A 25 -6.32 -15.76 1.21
CA PHE A 25 -6.07 -16.40 2.50
C PHE A 25 -5.24 -17.67 2.35
N TYR A 26 -4.40 -17.94 3.35
CA TYR A 26 -3.62 -19.17 3.43
C TYR A 26 -3.58 -19.67 4.87
N ASN A 27 -3.32 -20.96 5.06
CA ASN A 27 -3.11 -21.53 6.39
C ASN A 27 -1.61 -21.57 6.74
N ARG A 28 -1.29 -21.78 8.03
CA ARG A 28 0.10 -21.80 8.52
C ARG A 28 1.01 -22.88 7.90
N TRP A 29 0.42 -23.87 7.22
CA TRP A 29 1.12 -24.98 6.58
C TRP A 29 1.33 -24.76 5.08
N ALA A 30 0.83 -23.65 4.53
CA ALA A 30 1.04 -23.29 3.14
C ALA A 30 2.54 -23.08 2.87
N ALA A 31 2.98 -23.54 1.70
CA ALA A 31 4.35 -23.36 1.24
C ALA A 31 4.74 -21.87 1.22
N CYS A 32 6.02 -21.59 1.46
CA CYS A 32 6.52 -20.22 1.62
C CYS A 32 6.20 -19.34 0.39
N ASP A 33 6.31 -19.90 -0.82
CA ASP A 33 6.03 -19.20 -2.07
C ASP A 33 4.55 -18.83 -2.21
N VAL A 34 3.64 -19.72 -1.79
CA VAL A 34 2.20 -19.47 -1.78
C VAL A 34 1.88 -18.33 -0.83
N ARG A 35 2.41 -18.39 0.39
CA ARG A 35 2.23 -17.31 1.39
C ARG A 35 2.71 -15.97 0.84
N GLN A 36 3.92 -15.92 0.32
CA GLN A 36 4.51 -14.69 -0.24
C GLN A 36 3.67 -14.13 -1.41
N LYS A 37 3.10 -14.98 -2.26
CA LYS A 37 2.18 -14.54 -3.33
C LYS A 37 0.93 -13.87 -2.77
N HIS A 38 0.36 -14.39 -1.69
CA HIS A 38 -0.82 -13.81 -1.05
C HIS A 38 -0.51 -12.47 -0.39
N GLU A 39 0.59 -12.37 0.37
CA GLU A 39 1.08 -11.12 0.95
C GLU A 39 1.29 -10.04 -0.11
N ASN A 40 1.92 -10.42 -1.24
CA ASN A 40 2.15 -9.51 -2.35
C ASN A 40 0.84 -9.03 -2.98
N ARG A 41 -0.19 -9.87 -3.08
CA ARG A 41 -1.52 -9.47 -3.58
C ARG A 41 -2.21 -8.50 -2.64
N ALA A 42 -2.17 -8.77 -1.34
CA ALA A 42 -2.72 -7.88 -0.32
C ALA A 42 -2.02 -6.51 -0.31
N ASN A 43 -0.68 -6.50 -0.35
CA ASN A 43 0.11 -5.26 -0.44
C ASN A 43 -0.22 -4.44 -1.69
N ARG A 44 -0.27 -5.07 -2.87
CA ARG A 44 -0.63 -4.37 -4.12
C ARG A 44 -2.03 -3.77 -4.07
N TRP A 45 -2.99 -4.48 -3.48
CA TRP A 45 -4.33 -3.97 -3.26
C TRP A 45 -4.32 -2.76 -2.32
N ALA A 46 -3.60 -2.84 -1.20
CA ALA A 46 -3.48 -1.76 -0.23
C ALA A 46 -2.81 -0.50 -0.83
N TYR A 47 -1.74 -0.67 -1.62
CA TYR A 47 -1.07 0.44 -2.31
C TYR A 47 -2.03 1.21 -3.22
N ARG A 48 -2.75 0.49 -4.08
CA ARG A 48 -3.73 1.11 -5.00
C ARG A 48 -4.89 1.78 -4.26
N ARG A 49 -5.23 1.29 -3.06
CA ARG A 49 -6.34 1.82 -2.27
C ARG A 49 -5.97 3.08 -1.48
N LEU A 50 -4.79 3.08 -0.86
CA LEU A 50 -4.34 4.18 0.00
C LEU A 50 -3.55 5.26 -0.76
N ILE A 51 -2.83 4.87 -1.82
CA ILE A 51 -2.02 5.77 -2.64
C ILE A 51 -2.38 5.54 -4.12
N PRO A 52 -3.56 5.99 -4.58
CA PRO A 52 -3.93 5.88 -5.99
C PRO A 52 -2.91 6.60 -6.88
N PRO A 53 -2.52 6.05 -8.05
CA PRO A 53 -1.55 6.67 -8.96
C PRO A 53 -1.89 8.12 -9.33
N GLU A 54 -3.17 8.40 -9.58
CA GLU A 54 -3.65 9.73 -9.98
C GLU A 54 -3.51 10.74 -8.84
N ALA A 55 -3.76 10.31 -7.60
CA ALA A 55 -3.57 11.13 -6.41
C ALA A 55 -2.08 11.35 -6.11
N LEU A 56 -1.23 10.35 -6.39
CA LEU A 56 0.22 10.46 -6.28
C LEU A 56 0.79 11.46 -7.30
N GLU A 57 0.32 11.43 -8.54
CA GLU A 57 0.68 12.43 -9.56
C GLU A 57 0.23 13.84 -9.17
N GLU A 58 -0.98 13.98 -8.60
CA GLU A 58 -1.46 15.25 -8.08
C GLU A 58 -0.57 15.77 -6.94
N ALA A 59 -0.19 14.92 -5.98
CA ALA A 59 0.72 15.28 -4.89
C ALA A 59 2.06 15.81 -5.42
N PHE A 60 2.63 15.16 -6.45
CA PHE A 60 3.84 15.66 -7.12
C PHE A 60 3.63 17.00 -7.82
N ARG A 61 2.47 17.23 -8.45
CA ARG A 61 2.10 18.52 -9.08
C ARG A 61 1.92 19.64 -8.05
N GLN A 62 1.53 19.31 -6.83
CA GLN A 62 1.46 20.24 -5.70
C GLN A 62 2.83 20.55 -5.09
N GLY A 63 3.89 19.89 -5.55
CA GLY A 63 5.27 20.16 -5.11
C GLY A 63 5.75 19.29 -3.95
N LEU A 64 4.96 18.31 -3.50
CA LEU A 64 5.41 17.31 -2.53
C LEU A 64 6.47 16.44 -3.20
N ARG A 65 7.67 16.35 -2.62
CA ARG A 65 8.79 15.60 -3.23
C ARG A 65 9.37 14.56 -2.30
N GLU A 66 9.34 14.83 -1.00
CA GLU A 66 10.02 13.98 -0.04
C GLU A 66 9.13 12.83 0.45
N PRO A 67 9.69 11.62 0.67
CA PRO A 67 8.92 10.46 1.11
C PRO A 67 8.15 10.67 2.42
N TRP A 68 8.69 11.43 3.39
CA TRP A 68 7.97 11.72 4.63
C TRP A 68 6.78 12.66 4.40
N GLU A 69 6.94 13.68 3.54
CA GLU A 69 5.85 14.62 3.20
C GLU A 69 4.68 13.91 2.51
N LEU A 70 5.01 13.02 1.57
CA LEU A 70 4.01 12.20 0.89
C LEU A 70 3.35 11.21 1.85
N ALA A 71 4.12 10.59 2.77
CA ALA A 71 3.57 9.66 3.75
C ALA A 71 2.58 10.36 4.69
N GLU A 72 2.90 11.57 5.15
CA GLU A 72 1.98 12.42 5.91
C GLU A 72 0.75 12.79 5.09
N HIS A 73 0.92 13.21 3.83
CA HIS A 73 -0.19 13.57 2.93
C HIS A 73 -1.19 12.43 2.73
N PHE A 74 -0.71 11.19 2.57
CA PHE A 74 -1.55 10.01 2.38
C PHE A 74 -1.99 9.35 3.71
N ASN A 75 -1.55 9.87 4.86
CA ASN A 75 -1.77 9.26 6.19
C ASN A 75 -1.32 7.79 6.24
N VAL A 76 -0.12 7.51 5.72
CA VAL A 76 0.51 6.18 5.70
C VAL A 76 1.91 6.23 6.31
N THR A 77 2.51 5.08 6.59
CA THR A 77 3.89 5.03 7.06
C THR A 77 4.86 5.23 5.89
N GLU A 78 6.00 5.87 6.12
CA GLU A 78 7.03 6.08 5.08
C GLU A 78 7.51 4.77 4.43
N PRO A 79 7.75 3.65 5.17
CA PRO A 79 8.08 2.38 4.55
C PRO A 79 6.99 1.86 3.59
N PHE A 80 5.70 2.07 3.94
CA PHE A 80 4.59 1.68 3.08
C PHE A 80 4.55 2.51 1.80
N LEU A 81 4.73 3.83 1.90
CA LEU A 81 4.85 4.71 0.74
C LEU A 81 6.00 4.28 -0.18
N ARG A 82 7.19 4.04 0.37
CA ARG A 82 8.35 3.58 -0.42
C ARG A 82 8.05 2.27 -1.14
N GLY A 83 7.36 1.34 -0.49
CA GLY A 83 6.87 0.10 -1.12
C GLY A 83 5.91 0.34 -2.28
N ALA A 84 4.99 1.30 -2.14
CA ALA A 84 4.07 1.68 -3.20
C ALA A 84 4.78 2.35 -4.39
N LEU A 85 5.74 3.25 -4.13
CA LEU A 85 6.54 3.90 -5.16
C LEU A 85 7.34 2.87 -5.98
N GLU A 86 7.99 1.92 -5.32
CA GLU A 86 8.72 0.85 -5.98
C GLU A 86 7.77 -0.02 -6.83
N TYR A 87 6.60 -0.34 -6.30
CA TYR A 87 5.58 -1.09 -7.02
C TYR A 87 5.12 -0.38 -8.30
N TYR A 88 4.85 0.93 -8.24
CA TYR A 88 4.44 1.70 -9.41
C TYR A 88 5.57 1.88 -10.42
N ARG A 89 6.82 2.03 -9.95
CA ARG A 89 8.00 2.07 -10.83
C ARG A 89 8.11 0.77 -11.64
N GLN A 90 8.05 -0.38 -10.98
CA GLN A 90 8.11 -1.69 -11.65
C GLN A 90 6.93 -1.95 -12.59
N ALA A 91 5.76 -1.38 -12.29
CA ALA A 91 4.58 -1.52 -13.15
C ALA A 91 4.60 -0.61 -14.39
N ALA A 92 5.40 0.46 -14.35
CA ALA A 92 5.58 1.40 -15.46
C ALA A 92 6.72 0.99 -16.41
N GLU A 93 7.58 0.07 -16.00
CA GLU A 93 8.59 -0.54 -16.87
C GLU A 93 7.93 -1.57 -17.82
N PRO A 94 8.12 -1.47 -19.14
CA PRO A 94 7.46 -2.31 -20.15
C PRO A 94 7.95 -3.75 -20.21
#